data_AF-A0A926EA04-F1
#
_entry.id   AF-A0A926EA04-F1
#
_cell.length_a   1.000
_cell.length_b   1.000
_cell.length_c   1.000
_cell.angle_alpha   90.00
_cell.angle_beta   90.00
_cell.angle_gamma   90.00
#
_symmetry.space_group_name_H-M   'P 1'
#
loop_
_entity.id
_entity.type
_entity.pdbx_description
1 polymer ?
#
loop_
_entity_poly.entity_id
_entity_poly.type
_entity_poly.pdbx_seq_one_letter_code
_entity_poly.pdbx_strand_id
1 'polypeptide(L)'
;MEKFELSYEDMITFTNSYDACTDYHAGMDRYIIFYNDIDKTRMQSNRYRWNIAHELGHICLKHLVTYNQTRVYRSSLTRSTYKLLEDEADCFAAYMLVPHVGLYASHIKTQRELMNICKISSAAASTRYNDYIKWYKRNDHPKKWDNHDKALSRTYSIAGARKHCSLCNYMLYDNFAKYCPICGNSLNYTLEEKMARYPGVELNKNNRPEKCFECDNEENLVDSKFCMICGKMMINTCTNKEQCNHVGEAFPGNARFCPYCGKKATYYEKGYLKQYNKNDAIVDDVTNVAFNAITDDDIPF
;
A
#
# COMPACT_ATOMS: atom_id res chain seq x y z
N MET A 1 14.50 -14.17 -6.64
CA MET A 1 15.22 -15.40 -7.06
C MET A 1 15.03 -15.64 -8.53
N GLU A 2 13.81 -15.47 -9.06
CA GLU A 2 13.51 -15.52 -10.51
C GLU A 2 14.37 -14.56 -11.34
N LYS A 3 14.56 -13.31 -10.87
CA LYS A 3 15.45 -12.32 -11.51
C LYS A 3 16.92 -12.79 -11.63
N PHE A 4 17.35 -13.70 -10.78
CA PHE A 4 18.69 -14.27 -10.79
C PHE A 4 18.76 -15.61 -11.55
N GLU A 5 17.69 -15.99 -12.24
CA GLU A 5 17.58 -17.20 -13.06
C GLU A 5 17.88 -18.50 -12.28
N LEU A 6 17.63 -18.49 -10.97
CA LEU A 6 17.76 -19.67 -10.13
C LEU A 6 16.62 -20.66 -10.39
N SER A 7 16.92 -21.95 -10.43
CA SER A 7 15.90 -23.00 -10.38
C SER A 7 15.23 -23.06 -8.99
N TYR A 8 14.08 -23.72 -8.89
CA TYR A 8 13.39 -23.89 -7.60
C TYR A 8 14.25 -24.70 -6.61
N GLU A 9 14.91 -25.75 -7.10
CA GLU A 9 15.82 -26.60 -6.33
C GLU A 9 17.06 -25.84 -5.86
N ASP A 10 17.66 -25.01 -6.73
CA ASP A 10 18.81 -24.17 -6.38
C ASP A 10 18.41 -23.11 -5.36
N MET A 11 17.21 -22.53 -5.50
CA MET A 11 16.67 -21.57 -4.53
C MET A 11 16.53 -22.22 -3.16
N ILE A 12 15.89 -23.39 -3.05
CA ILE A 12 15.73 -24.11 -1.78
C ILE A 12 17.11 -24.43 -1.19
N THR A 13 18.04 -24.90 -2.02
CA THR A 13 19.40 -25.26 -1.56
C THR A 13 20.13 -24.02 -1.03
N PHE A 14 20.00 -22.87 -1.70
CA PHE A 14 20.62 -21.61 -1.31
C PHE A 14 20.01 -21.02 -0.02
N THR A 15 18.68 -20.96 0.07
CA THR A 15 17.98 -20.38 1.22
C THR A 15 17.94 -21.33 2.41
N ASN A 16 18.07 -22.64 2.16
CA ASN A 16 17.73 -23.72 3.08
C ASN A 16 16.29 -23.60 3.62
N SER A 17 15.38 -23.09 2.78
CA SER A 17 14.00 -22.76 3.12
C SER A 17 13.12 -22.77 1.87
N TYR A 18 11.87 -23.20 2.00
CA TYR A 18 10.88 -23.12 0.91
C TYR A 18 10.29 -21.71 0.75
N ASP A 19 10.56 -20.82 1.70
CA ASP A 19 9.77 -19.62 1.97
C ASP A 19 10.61 -18.35 1.81
N ALA A 20 11.42 -18.06 2.81
CA ALA A 20 12.34 -16.94 2.85
C ALA A 20 13.50 -17.24 3.81
N CYS A 21 14.53 -16.40 3.79
CA CYS A 21 15.58 -16.37 4.79
C CYS A 21 16.25 -14.99 4.83
N THR A 22 16.90 -14.69 5.94
CA THR A 22 17.69 -13.46 6.12
C THR A 22 19.16 -13.77 6.35
N ASP A 23 20.02 -13.10 5.58
CA ASP A 23 21.46 -13.05 5.82
C ASP A 23 21.88 -11.72 6.45
N TYR A 24 22.75 -11.81 7.45
CA TYR A 24 23.43 -10.67 8.05
C TYR A 24 24.91 -10.63 7.66
N HIS A 25 25.31 -9.54 7.00
CA HIS A 25 26.67 -9.24 6.62
C HIS A 25 27.32 -8.27 7.61
N ALA A 26 27.90 -8.83 8.68
CA ALA A 26 28.47 -8.05 9.79
C ALA A 26 29.52 -7.01 9.35
N GLY A 27 30.39 -7.35 8.39
CA GLY A 27 31.42 -6.42 7.90
C GLY A 27 30.89 -5.18 7.18
N MET A 28 29.61 -5.19 6.79
CA MET A 28 28.95 -4.07 6.12
C MET A 28 27.73 -3.55 6.89
N ASP A 29 27.45 -4.11 8.07
CA ASP A 29 26.23 -3.93 8.87
C ASP A 29 24.95 -3.89 8.02
N ARG A 30 24.80 -4.89 7.14
CA ARG A 30 23.70 -4.98 6.18
C ARG A 30 22.98 -6.31 6.29
N TYR A 31 21.67 -6.26 6.13
CA TYR A 31 20.80 -7.42 6.04
C TYR A 31 20.29 -7.59 4.61
N ILE A 32 20.17 -8.83 4.16
CA ILE A 32 19.53 -9.18 2.90
C ILE A 32 18.46 -10.22 3.17
N ILE A 33 17.23 -9.91 2.79
CA ILE A 33 16.12 -10.86 2.82
C ILE A 33 15.99 -11.48 1.43
N PHE A 34 16.04 -12.80 1.38
CA PHE A 34 15.69 -13.58 0.19
C PHE A 34 14.32 -14.19 0.41
N TYR A 35 13.43 -14.07 -0.57
CA TYR A 35 12.13 -14.73 -0.54
C TYR A 35 11.88 -15.48 -1.84
N ASN A 36 11.12 -16.56 -1.75
CA ASN A 36 10.75 -17.38 -2.88
C ASN A 36 9.71 -16.68 -3.76
N ASP A 37 10.17 -16.14 -4.88
CA ASP A 37 9.36 -15.55 -5.96
C ASP A 37 9.18 -16.50 -7.16
N ILE A 38 9.73 -17.71 -7.10
CA ILE A 38 9.65 -18.73 -8.17
C ILE A 38 8.33 -19.51 -8.08
N ASP A 39 7.89 -19.83 -6.87
CA ASP A 39 6.64 -20.55 -6.62
C ASP A 39 5.43 -19.62 -6.82
N LYS A 40 4.73 -19.82 -7.94
CA LYS A 40 3.56 -19.03 -8.32
C LYS A 40 2.41 -19.14 -7.31
N THR A 41 2.21 -20.29 -6.67
CA THR A 41 1.16 -20.50 -5.68
C THR A 41 1.43 -19.65 -4.44
N ARG A 42 2.68 -19.55 -4.01
CA ARG A 42 3.09 -18.68 -2.88
C ARG A 42 2.98 -17.20 -3.20
N MET A 43 3.28 -16.83 -4.44
CA MET A 43 3.12 -15.45 -4.90
C MET A 43 1.64 -15.03 -4.98
N GLN A 44 0.75 -15.95 -5.37
CA GLN A 44 -0.68 -15.69 -5.46
C GLN A 44 -1.41 -15.69 -4.10
N SER A 45 -0.94 -16.49 -3.13
CA SER A 45 -1.58 -16.65 -1.81
C SER A 45 -1.27 -15.52 -0.80
N ASN A 46 -0.54 -14.47 -1.18
CA ASN A 46 -0.01 -13.43 -0.28
C ASN A 46 0.94 -13.95 0.82
N ARG A 47 1.33 -15.23 0.82
CA ARG A 47 2.23 -15.83 1.81
C ARG A 47 3.61 -15.20 1.83
N TYR A 48 4.08 -14.70 0.68
CA TYR A 48 5.34 -13.96 0.61
C TYR A 48 5.36 -12.74 1.56
N ARG A 49 4.21 -12.09 1.83
CA ARG A 49 4.11 -10.95 2.77
C ARG A 49 4.39 -11.40 4.20
N TRP A 50 3.85 -12.56 4.59
CA TRP A 50 4.13 -13.17 5.90
C TRP A 50 5.60 -13.49 6.03
N ASN A 51 6.17 -14.18 5.04
CA ASN A 51 7.55 -14.62 5.07
C ASN A 51 8.51 -13.43 5.17
N ILE A 52 8.30 -12.37 4.37
CA ILE A 52 9.12 -11.15 4.46
C ILE A 52 8.95 -10.47 5.83
N ALA A 53 7.73 -10.40 6.38
CA ALA A 53 7.49 -9.81 7.70
C ALA A 53 8.14 -10.62 8.84
N HIS A 54 8.14 -11.94 8.73
CA HIS A 54 8.81 -12.85 9.66
C HIS A 54 10.33 -12.62 9.64
N GLU A 55 10.92 -12.58 8.45
CA GLU A 55 12.34 -12.23 8.25
C GLU A 55 12.69 -10.85 8.82
N LEU A 56 11.84 -9.84 8.59
CA LEU A 56 11.97 -8.53 9.23
C LEU A 56 11.89 -8.62 10.76
N GLY A 57 11.14 -9.57 11.31
CA GLY A 57 11.10 -9.87 12.74
C GLY A 57 12.47 -10.25 13.27
N HIS A 58 13.18 -11.18 12.61
CA HIS A 58 14.55 -11.54 13.00
C HIS A 58 15.51 -10.34 12.99
N ILE A 59 15.36 -9.42 12.04
CA ILE A 59 16.17 -8.21 11.94
C ILE A 59 15.82 -7.22 13.06
N CYS A 60 14.54 -6.86 13.18
CA CYS A 60 14.06 -5.84 14.13
C CYS A 60 14.27 -6.25 15.59
N LEU A 61 14.11 -7.54 15.88
CA LEU A 61 14.37 -8.13 17.20
C LEU A 61 15.86 -8.50 17.40
N LYS A 62 16.71 -8.22 16.41
CA LYS A 62 18.16 -8.41 16.45
C LYS A 62 18.58 -9.85 16.74
N HIS A 63 17.81 -10.83 16.29
CA HIS A 63 18.10 -12.26 16.51
C HIS A 63 19.46 -12.64 15.94
N LEU A 64 19.79 -12.18 14.73
CA LEU A 64 21.06 -12.49 14.06
C LEU A 64 22.27 -11.92 14.82
N VAL A 65 22.20 -10.66 15.25
CA VAL A 65 23.29 -10.00 15.99
C VAL A 65 23.45 -10.56 17.40
N THR A 66 22.34 -10.73 18.12
CA THR A 66 22.34 -11.15 19.53
C THR A 66 22.92 -12.55 19.71
N TYR A 67 22.65 -13.45 18.76
CA TYR A 67 23.14 -14.83 18.79
C TYR A 67 24.39 -15.06 17.92
N ASN A 68 24.99 -13.97 17.42
CA ASN A 68 26.17 -13.99 16.53
C ASN A 68 26.01 -14.97 15.35
N GLN A 69 24.85 -14.92 14.70
CA GLN A 69 24.50 -15.75 13.56
C GLN A 69 24.50 -14.93 12.28
N THR A 70 25.03 -15.49 11.19
CA THR A 70 24.86 -14.91 9.86
C THR A 70 23.48 -15.21 9.29
N ARG A 71 22.90 -16.36 9.65
CA ARG A 71 21.52 -16.77 9.37
C ARG A 71 21.02 -17.62 10.54
N VAL A 72 19.74 -17.52 10.88
CA VAL A 72 19.13 -18.34 11.93
C VAL A 72 18.97 -19.77 11.41
N TYR A 73 19.76 -20.71 11.93
CA TYR A 73 19.68 -22.13 11.57
C TYR A 73 19.37 -23.01 12.79
N ARG A 74 18.59 -24.06 12.55
CA ARG A 74 18.24 -25.07 13.57
C ARG A 74 19.45 -25.83 14.12
N SER A 75 20.54 -25.92 13.37
CA SER A 75 21.73 -26.70 13.74
C SER A 75 22.72 -25.96 14.64
N SER A 76 22.75 -24.63 14.59
CA SER A 76 23.67 -23.80 15.39
C SER A 76 23.11 -23.38 16.75
N LEU A 77 21.79 -23.53 16.95
CA LEU A 77 21.07 -23.15 18.16
C LEU A 77 20.48 -24.37 18.86
N THR A 78 20.25 -24.26 20.17
CA THR A 78 19.45 -25.26 20.89
C THR A 78 18.02 -25.27 20.34
N ARG A 79 17.34 -26.42 20.39
CA ARG A 79 15.95 -26.54 19.92
C ARG A 79 15.00 -25.54 20.59
N SER A 80 15.19 -25.27 21.89
CA SER A 80 14.38 -24.32 22.64
C SER A 80 14.68 -22.88 22.24
N THR A 81 15.96 -22.51 22.07
CA THR A 81 16.35 -21.17 21.59
C THR A 81 15.83 -20.93 20.18
N TYR A 82 16.06 -21.86 19.25
CA TYR A 82 15.56 -21.75 17.88
C TYR A 82 14.04 -21.53 17.88
N LYS A 83 13.29 -22.38 18.60
CA LYS A 83 11.83 -22.24 18.70
C LYS A 83 11.40 -20.87 19.25
N LEU A 84 12.08 -20.37 20.29
CA LEU A 84 11.76 -19.05 20.86
C LEU A 84 11.90 -17.95 19.81
N LEU A 85 13.01 -17.93 19.05
CA LEU A 85 13.27 -16.89 18.06
C LEU A 85 12.28 -16.94 16.88
N GLU A 86 11.89 -18.13 16.43
CA GLU A 86 10.86 -18.29 15.39
C GLU A 86 9.48 -17.84 15.91
N ASP A 87 9.12 -18.22 17.14
CA ASP A 87 7.84 -17.83 17.76
C ASP A 87 7.78 -16.29 17.95
N GLU A 88 8.89 -15.65 18.31
CA GLU A 88 9.01 -14.19 18.42
C GLU A 88 8.91 -13.49 17.04
N ALA A 89 9.55 -14.04 16.00
CA ALA A 89 9.46 -13.52 14.64
C ALA A 89 8.05 -13.69 14.05
N ASP A 90 7.38 -14.81 14.30
CA ASP A 90 5.98 -15.02 13.93
C ASP A 90 5.04 -14.04 14.65
N CYS A 91 5.29 -13.79 15.93
CA CYS A 91 4.55 -12.77 16.69
C CYS A 91 4.73 -11.38 16.07
N PHE A 92 5.98 -11.01 15.73
CA PHE A 92 6.27 -9.76 15.04
C PHE A 92 5.50 -9.64 13.72
N ALA A 93 5.55 -10.67 12.86
CA ALA A 93 4.84 -10.70 11.59
C ALA A 93 3.33 -10.53 11.76
N ALA A 94 2.76 -11.22 12.77
CA ALA A 94 1.33 -11.13 13.10
C ALA A 94 0.90 -9.71 13.48
N TYR A 95 1.69 -9.00 14.30
CA TYR A 95 1.38 -7.63 14.71
C TYR A 95 1.66 -6.61 13.61
N MET A 96 2.65 -6.84 12.76
CA MET A 96 2.95 -5.97 11.62
C MET A 96 1.86 -6.05 10.54
N LEU A 97 1.39 -7.25 10.20
CA LEU A 97 0.40 -7.47 9.15
C LEU A 97 -1.03 -7.32 9.63
N VAL A 98 -1.30 -7.61 10.91
CA VAL A 98 -2.64 -7.61 11.50
C VAL A 98 -2.64 -6.86 12.86
N PRO A 99 -2.32 -5.55 12.87
CA PRO A 99 -2.33 -4.78 14.11
C PRO A 99 -3.75 -4.49 14.56
N HIS A 100 -4.05 -4.83 15.82
CA HIS A 100 -5.39 -4.70 16.39
C HIS A 100 -5.93 -3.26 16.36
N VAL A 101 -5.07 -2.26 16.55
CA VAL A 101 -5.46 -0.84 16.43
C VAL A 101 -5.90 -0.50 15.01
N GLY A 102 -5.24 -1.05 13.99
CA GLY A 102 -5.64 -0.88 12.58
C GLY A 102 -6.99 -1.54 12.30
N LEU A 103 -7.26 -2.71 12.88
CA LEU A 103 -8.56 -3.38 12.78
C LEU A 103 -9.67 -2.59 13.46
N TYR A 104 -9.41 -2.03 14.65
CA TYR A 104 -10.33 -1.16 15.36
C TYR A 104 -10.65 0.09 14.54
N ALA A 105 -9.63 0.76 14.03
CA ALA A 105 -9.77 1.96 13.19
C ALA A 105 -10.51 1.67 11.87
N SER A 106 -10.41 0.45 11.36
CA SER A 106 -11.11 -0.01 10.16
C SER A 106 -12.52 -0.56 10.46
N HIS A 107 -13.00 -0.45 11.70
CA HIS A 107 -14.32 -0.90 12.14
C HIS A 107 -14.64 -2.37 11.81
N ILE A 108 -13.64 -3.25 11.90
CA ILE A 108 -13.79 -4.68 11.59
C ILE A 108 -14.70 -5.37 12.61
N LYS A 109 -15.71 -6.09 12.11
CA LYS A 109 -16.75 -6.81 12.89
C LYS A 109 -16.75 -8.31 12.67
N THR A 110 -16.07 -8.82 11.66
CA THR A 110 -16.05 -10.27 11.35
C THR A 110 -14.65 -10.78 10.99
N GLN A 111 -14.43 -12.08 11.20
CA GLN A 111 -13.22 -12.78 10.74
C GLN A 111 -13.02 -12.62 9.22
N ARG A 112 -14.11 -12.67 8.44
CA ARG A 112 -14.07 -12.55 6.98
C ARG A 112 -13.59 -11.17 6.53
N GLU A 113 -14.06 -10.10 7.17
CA GLU A 113 -13.58 -8.74 6.90
C GLU A 113 -12.09 -8.59 7.21
N LEU A 114 -11.65 -9.11 8.37
CA LEU A 114 -10.23 -9.12 8.77
C LEU A 114 -9.39 -9.84 7.72
N MET A 115 -9.80 -11.05 7.33
CA MET A 115 -9.14 -11.89 6.34
C MET A 115 -8.93 -11.13 5.02
N ASN A 116 -10.01 -10.51 4.52
CA ASN A 116 -10.00 -9.81 3.24
C ASN A 116 -9.13 -8.56 3.27
N ILE A 117 -9.22 -7.74 4.32
CA ILE A 117 -8.46 -6.50 4.43
C ILE A 117 -6.97 -6.77 4.68
N CYS A 118 -6.64 -7.74 5.53
CA CYS A 118 -5.26 -8.08 5.84
C CYS A 118 -4.62 -8.98 4.78
N LYS A 119 -5.44 -9.60 3.91
CA LYS A 119 -5.06 -10.60 2.89
C LYS A 119 -4.22 -11.72 3.49
N ILE A 120 -4.80 -12.40 4.48
CA ILE A 120 -4.22 -13.55 5.16
C ILE A 120 -5.12 -14.78 4.98
N SER A 121 -4.63 -15.97 5.30
CA SER A 121 -5.41 -17.20 5.21
C SER A 121 -6.60 -17.21 6.18
N SER A 122 -7.61 -18.03 5.89
CA SER A 122 -8.76 -18.22 6.78
C SER A 122 -8.34 -18.71 8.18
N ALA A 123 -7.38 -19.64 8.24
CA ALA A 123 -6.81 -20.13 9.49
C ALA A 123 -6.10 -18.99 10.27
N ALA A 124 -5.33 -18.14 9.60
CA ALA A 124 -4.68 -16.97 10.23
C ALA A 124 -5.72 -16.00 10.78
N ALA A 125 -6.73 -15.72 9.95
CA ALA A 125 -7.81 -14.82 10.30
C ALA A 125 -8.57 -15.32 11.52
N SER A 126 -8.82 -16.62 11.66
CA SER A 126 -9.49 -17.17 12.83
C SER A 126 -8.71 -16.91 14.11
N THR A 127 -7.42 -17.26 14.13
CA THR A 127 -6.53 -17.03 15.27
C THR A 127 -6.44 -15.54 15.61
N ARG A 128 -6.16 -14.69 14.61
CA ARG A 128 -6.00 -13.24 14.80
C ARG A 128 -7.29 -12.54 15.19
N TYR A 129 -8.44 -12.98 14.67
CA TYR A 129 -9.73 -12.44 15.04
C TYR A 129 -10.05 -12.74 16.51
N ASN A 130 -9.76 -13.96 16.99
CA ASN A 130 -9.91 -14.29 18.40
C ASN A 130 -9.03 -13.43 19.31
N ASP A 131 -7.78 -13.18 18.92
CA ASP A 131 -6.87 -12.31 19.66
C ASP A 131 -7.31 -10.84 19.63
N TYR A 132 -7.79 -10.37 18.48
CA TYR A 132 -8.37 -9.05 18.33
C TYR A 132 -9.57 -8.86 19.25
N ILE A 133 -10.49 -9.83 19.34
CA ILE A 133 -11.65 -9.75 20.23
C ILE A 133 -11.23 -9.70 21.71
N LYS A 134 -10.21 -10.46 22.11
CA LYS A 134 -9.66 -10.40 23.48
C LYS A 134 -9.04 -9.03 23.76
N TRP A 135 -8.29 -8.47 22.81
CA TRP A 135 -7.72 -7.14 22.91
C TRP A 135 -8.82 -6.07 22.98
N TYR A 136 -9.83 -6.13 22.09
CA TYR A 136 -10.94 -5.20 22.01
C TYR A 136 -11.72 -5.12 23.33
N LYS A 137 -12.02 -6.27 23.96
CA LYS A 137 -12.71 -6.30 25.26
C LYS A 137 -11.95 -5.55 26.37
N ARG A 138 -10.62 -5.50 26.30
CA ARG A 138 -9.77 -4.80 27.26
C ARG A 138 -9.52 -3.34 26.86
N ASN A 139 -9.54 -3.06 25.55
CA ASN A 139 -9.09 -1.82 24.91
C ASN A 139 -10.18 -1.18 24.02
N ASP A 140 -11.44 -1.29 24.40
CA ASP A 140 -12.60 -0.79 23.63
C ASP A 140 -12.63 0.74 23.43
N HIS A 141 -11.80 1.48 24.16
CA HIS A 141 -11.71 2.94 24.11
C HIS A 141 -10.25 3.43 24.15
N PRO A 142 -9.86 4.45 23.36
CA PRO A 142 -8.49 4.99 23.31
C PRO A 142 -7.88 5.46 24.64
N LYS A 143 -8.73 5.67 25.66
CA LYS A 143 -8.29 6.01 27.02
C LYS A 143 -7.65 4.82 27.74
N LYS A 144 -8.03 3.59 27.37
CA LYS A 144 -7.51 2.33 27.92
C LYS A 144 -6.23 1.86 27.20
N TRP A 145 -5.93 2.44 26.04
CA TRP A 145 -4.78 2.06 25.23
C TRP A 145 -3.47 2.44 25.90
N ASP A 146 -2.49 1.56 25.75
CA ASP A 146 -1.11 1.84 26.15
C ASP A 146 -0.44 2.84 25.17
N ASN A 147 0.81 3.18 25.43
CA ASN A 147 1.56 4.13 24.60
C ASN A 147 1.83 3.60 23.19
N HIS A 148 1.97 2.29 23.04
CA HIS A 148 2.22 1.64 21.76
C HIS A 148 0.96 1.68 20.88
N ASP A 149 -0.19 1.31 21.43
CA ASP A 149 -1.48 1.35 20.73
C ASP A 149 -1.86 2.78 20.35
N LYS A 150 -1.57 3.77 21.22
CA LYS A 150 -1.73 5.20 20.88
C LYS A 150 -0.81 5.64 19.74
N ALA A 151 0.44 5.18 19.72
CA ALA A 151 1.37 5.50 18.64
C ALA A 151 0.91 4.89 17.31
N LEU A 152 0.53 3.61 17.31
CA LEU A 152 -0.04 2.95 16.14
C LEU A 152 -1.31 3.64 15.66
N SER A 153 -2.19 4.07 16.55
CA SER A 153 -3.40 4.79 16.18
C SER A 153 -3.09 6.08 15.44
N ARG A 154 -2.10 6.86 15.87
CA ARG A 154 -1.69 8.07 15.14
C ARG A 154 -1.21 7.72 13.74
N THR A 155 -0.40 6.66 13.60
CA THR A 155 0.06 6.17 12.29
C THR A 155 -1.11 5.76 11.40
N TYR A 156 -2.08 5.02 11.93
CA TYR A 156 -3.28 4.60 11.19
C TYR A 156 -4.21 5.76 10.85
N SER A 157 -4.41 6.70 11.77
CA SER A 157 -5.16 7.93 11.52
C SER A 157 -4.51 8.76 10.43
N ILE A 158 -3.18 8.84 10.38
CA ILE A 158 -2.47 9.52 9.29
C ILE A 158 -2.58 8.72 7.98
N ALA A 159 -2.42 7.40 8.01
CA ALA A 159 -2.49 6.55 6.83
C ALA A 159 -3.90 6.50 6.21
N GLY A 160 -4.95 6.62 7.03
CA GLY A 160 -6.35 6.68 6.61
C GLY A 160 -6.92 8.10 6.47
N ALA A 161 -6.18 9.14 6.90
CA ALA A 161 -6.65 10.52 6.81
C ALA A 161 -6.72 10.94 5.35
N ARG A 162 -7.89 11.42 4.96
CA ARG A 162 -8.08 12.07 3.68
C ARG A 162 -7.70 13.53 3.82
N LYS A 163 -7.23 14.10 2.73
CA LYS A 163 -7.15 15.55 2.59
C LYS A 163 -8.38 16.05 1.87
N HIS A 164 -9.05 17.02 2.46
CA HIS A 164 -10.25 17.67 1.95
C HIS A 164 -9.99 19.13 1.63
N CYS A 165 -10.63 19.58 0.56
CA CYS A 165 -10.69 20.98 0.21
C CYS A 165 -12.02 21.59 0.69
N SER A 166 -11.96 22.53 1.63
CA SER A 166 -13.15 23.23 2.14
C SER A 166 -13.91 24.06 1.12
N LEU A 167 -13.31 24.34 -0.04
CA LEU A 167 -13.93 25.15 -1.08
C LEU A 167 -14.67 24.32 -2.13
N CYS A 168 -14.09 23.22 -2.58
CA CYS A 168 -14.67 22.38 -3.64
C CYS A 168 -15.07 20.98 -3.16
N ASN A 169 -14.86 20.65 -1.89
CA ASN A 169 -15.16 19.34 -1.28
C ASN A 169 -14.48 18.15 -1.96
N TYR A 170 -13.44 18.40 -2.77
CA TYR A 170 -12.61 17.34 -3.30
C TYR A 170 -11.82 16.68 -2.17
N MET A 171 -11.74 15.35 -2.19
CA MET A 171 -10.96 14.57 -1.24
C MET A 171 -9.95 13.67 -1.95
N LEU A 172 -8.81 13.43 -1.31
CA LEU A 172 -7.78 12.50 -1.78
C LEU A 172 -7.02 11.85 -0.62
N TYR A 173 -6.37 10.72 -0.91
CA TYR A 173 -5.60 9.91 0.05
C TYR A 173 -4.08 10.15 -0.07
N ASP A 174 -3.67 11.39 -0.32
CA ASP A 174 -2.25 11.77 -0.42
C ASP A 174 -1.86 12.69 0.73
N ASN A 175 -1.07 12.15 1.65
CA ASN A 175 -0.57 12.88 2.82
C ASN A 175 0.46 13.96 2.49
N PHE A 176 1.08 13.91 1.31
CA PHE A 176 2.05 14.90 0.85
C PHE A 176 1.40 16.03 0.04
N ALA A 177 0.19 15.82 -0.49
CA ALA A 177 -0.55 16.86 -1.21
C ALA A 177 -0.85 18.07 -0.32
N LYS A 178 -0.42 19.27 -0.71
CA LYS A 178 -0.66 20.53 0.00
C LYS A 178 -1.82 21.32 -0.60
N TYR A 179 -2.05 21.14 -1.89
CA TYR A 179 -3.02 21.91 -2.68
C TYR A 179 -4.05 20.99 -3.33
N CYS A 180 -5.27 21.49 -3.45
CA CYS A 180 -6.36 20.79 -4.08
C CYS A 180 -6.11 20.69 -5.60
N PRO A 181 -6.13 19.48 -6.19
CA PRO A 181 -5.90 19.34 -7.63
C PRO A 181 -7.03 19.94 -8.48
N ILE A 182 -8.20 20.22 -7.91
CA ILE A 182 -9.35 20.78 -8.64
C ILE A 182 -9.33 22.32 -8.64
N CYS A 183 -9.11 22.94 -7.48
CA CYS A 183 -9.23 24.40 -7.34
C CYS A 183 -7.95 25.12 -6.91
N GLY A 184 -6.87 24.40 -6.60
CA GLY A 184 -5.58 24.95 -6.22
C GLY A 184 -5.45 25.44 -4.77
N ASN A 185 -6.53 25.42 -3.98
CA ASN A 185 -6.50 25.87 -2.58
C ASN A 185 -5.86 24.87 -1.63
N SER A 186 -5.41 25.34 -0.47
CA SER A 186 -4.83 24.47 0.56
C SER A 186 -5.80 23.38 1.01
N LEU A 187 -5.25 22.22 1.32
CA LEU A 187 -5.99 21.08 1.83
C LEU A 187 -5.86 20.97 3.36
N ASN A 188 -6.91 20.45 4.00
CA ASN A 188 -6.93 20.11 5.42
C ASN A 188 -7.18 18.62 5.60
N TYR A 189 -6.71 18.05 6.70
CA TYR A 189 -7.06 16.66 7.04
C TYR A 189 -8.54 16.55 7.44
N THR A 190 -9.19 15.47 7.01
CA THR A 190 -10.56 15.13 7.40
C THR A 190 -10.73 13.62 7.59
N LEU A 191 -11.73 13.25 8.38
CA LEU A 191 -12.23 11.89 8.51
C LEU A 191 -13.55 11.68 7.75
N GLU A 192 -14.06 12.70 7.05
CA GLU A 192 -15.29 12.58 6.25
C GLU A 192 -15.16 11.55 5.13
N GLU A 193 -16.29 10.91 4.81
CA GLU A 193 -16.40 9.91 3.74
C GLU A 193 -17.03 10.47 2.45
N LYS A 194 -17.60 11.68 2.50
CA LYS A 194 -18.29 12.30 1.36
C LYS A 194 -17.33 13.00 0.42
N MET A 195 -17.17 12.45 -0.79
CA MET A 195 -16.22 12.96 -1.78
C MET A 195 -16.96 13.62 -2.95
N ALA A 196 -16.61 14.87 -3.27
CA ALA A 196 -16.98 15.46 -4.54
C ALA A 196 -16.02 14.99 -5.64
N ARG A 197 -16.56 14.42 -6.71
CA ARG A 197 -15.86 14.10 -7.95
C ARG A 197 -16.16 15.17 -8.98
N TYR A 198 -15.15 15.49 -9.79
CA TYR A 198 -15.25 16.48 -10.86
C TYR A 198 -14.91 15.83 -12.20
N PRO A 199 -15.59 16.22 -13.29
CA PRO A 199 -15.31 15.70 -14.63
C PRO A 199 -13.86 15.95 -15.06
N GLY A 200 -13.34 15.00 -15.84
CA GLY A 200 -12.04 15.04 -16.46
C GLY A 200 -11.89 14.01 -17.56
N VAL A 201 -10.68 13.84 -18.05
CA VAL A 201 -10.36 12.81 -19.05
C VAL A 201 -10.37 11.44 -18.38
N GLU A 202 -11.06 10.47 -18.98
CA GLU A 202 -11.06 9.09 -18.50
C GLU A 202 -9.70 8.44 -18.72
N LEU A 203 -9.18 7.77 -17.69
CA LEU A 203 -7.87 7.15 -17.69
C LEU A 203 -7.98 5.67 -17.32
N ASN A 204 -7.10 4.85 -17.90
CA ASN A 204 -6.88 3.47 -17.51
C ASN A 204 -6.07 3.36 -16.21
N LYS A 205 -5.84 2.12 -15.76
CA LYS A 205 -5.07 1.78 -14.56
C LYS A 205 -3.64 2.35 -14.49
N ASN A 206 -3.08 2.78 -15.63
CA ASN A 206 -1.74 3.38 -15.72
C ASN A 206 -1.79 4.92 -15.77
N ASN A 207 -2.93 5.54 -15.42
CA ASN A 207 -3.16 7.00 -15.50
C ASN A 207 -2.98 7.57 -16.92
N ARG A 208 -3.42 6.82 -17.94
CA ARG A 208 -3.37 7.24 -19.35
C ARG A 208 -4.73 7.06 -20.04
N PRO A 209 -5.13 7.93 -20.97
CA PRO A 209 -6.33 7.70 -21.77
C PRO A 209 -6.17 6.46 -22.65
N GLU A 210 -7.20 5.62 -22.77
CA GLU A 210 -7.22 4.48 -23.70
C GLU A 210 -7.30 4.91 -25.15
N LYS A 211 -7.92 6.06 -25.40
CA LYS A 211 -8.02 6.71 -26.71
C LYS A 211 -7.78 8.21 -26.60
N CYS A 212 -7.39 8.85 -27.71
CA CYS A 212 -7.24 10.29 -27.75
C CYS A 212 -8.59 10.99 -27.57
N PHE A 213 -8.74 11.78 -26.50
CA PHE A 213 -9.95 12.53 -26.16
C PHE A 213 -10.27 13.72 -27.11
N GLU A 214 -9.61 13.77 -28.28
CA GLU A 214 -9.85 14.78 -29.33
C GLU A 214 -10.11 14.16 -30.70
N CYS A 215 -9.36 13.14 -31.09
CA CYS A 215 -9.43 12.54 -32.43
C CYS A 215 -9.72 11.03 -32.40
N ASP A 216 -10.00 10.47 -31.22
CA ASP A 216 -10.31 9.06 -30.98
C ASP A 216 -9.24 8.06 -31.41
N ASN A 217 -8.03 8.50 -31.79
CA ASN A 217 -6.91 7.60 -32.09
C ASN A 217 -6.56 6.72 -30.88
N GLU A 218 -6.47 5.41 -31.09
CA GLU A 218 -6.08 4.40 -30.08
C GLU A 218 -4.64 3.90 -30.27
N GLU A 219 -4.03 4.15 -31.44
CA GLU A 219 -2.71 3.64 -31.80
C GLU A 219 -1.58 4.34 -31.03
N ASN A 220 -0.62 3.54 -30.54
CA ASN A 220 0.63 3.98 -29.93
C ASN A 220 0.50 4.93 -28.73
N LEU A 221 -0.58 4.83 -27.96
CA LEU A 221 -0.84 5.70 -26.81
C LEU A 221 -0.16 5.27 -25.51
N VAL A 222 0.13 3.98 -25.34
CA VAL A 222 0.57 3.40 -24.06
C VAL A 222 1.87 4.03 -23.54
N ASP A 223 2.82 4.31 -24.43
CA ASP A 223 4.12 4.89 -24.06
C ASP A 223 4.30 6.34 -24.51
N SER A 224 3.45 6.83 -25.41
CA SER A 224 3.60 8.18 -25.96
C SER A 224 3.15 9.27 -24.98
N LYS A 225 3.87 10.41 -24.98
CA LYS A 225 3.45 11.63 -24.26
C LYS A 225 2.40 12.44 -25.04
N PHE A 226 2.28 12.19 -26.35
CA PHE A 226 1.43 12.94 -27.27
C PHE A 226 0.69 12.00 -28.22
N CYS A 227 -0.53 12.35 -28.62
CA CYS A 227 -1.22 11.65 -29.70
C CYS A 227 -0.46 11.86 -31.01
N MET A 228 -0.17 10.78 -31.74
CA MET A 228 0.55 10.87 -33.01
C MET A 228 -0.26 11.51 -34.14
N ILE A 229 -1.59 11.52 -34.03
CA ILE A 229 -2.49 12.07 -35.05
C ILE A 229 -2.69 13.58 -34.86
N CYS A 230 -3.03 14.01 -33.64
CA CYS A 230 -3.39 15.42 -33.38
C CYS A 230 -2.41 16.17 -32.47
N GLY A 231 -1.37 15.51 -31.96
CA GLY A 231 -0.36 16.13 -31.09
C GLY A 231 -0.82 16.46 -29.66
N LYS A 232 -2.06 16.12 -29.27
CA LYS A 232 -2.54 16.38 -27.91
C LYS A 232 -1.74 15.64 -26.85
N MET A 233 -1.49 16.29 -25.74
CA MET A 233 -0.77 15.68 -24.61
C MET A 233 -1.64 14.61 -23.95
N MET A 234 -1.10 13.41 -23.82
CA MET A 234 -1.80 12.21 -23.32
C MET A 234 -1.53 11.93 -21.84
N ILE A 235 -0.72 12.76 -21.18
CA ILE A 235 -0.40 12.64 -19.76
C ILE A 235 -0.59 13.99 -19.09
N ASN A 236 -1.40 14.03 -18.04
CA ASN A 236 -1.55 15.21 -17.21
C ASN A 236 -0.38 15.29 -16.22
N THR A 237 0.37 16.38 -16.20
CA THR A 237 1.57 16.52 -15.34
C THR A 237 1.70 17.94 -14.79
N CYS A 238 2.63 18.18 -13.87
CA CYS A 238 2.90 19.53 -13.34
C CYS A 238 3.57 20.43 -14.40
N THR A 239 3.15 21.69 -14.49
CA THR A 239 3.78 22.68 -15.39
C THR A 239 5.02 23.36 -14.78
N ASN A 240 5.26 23.19 -13.47
CA ASN A 240 6.36 23.82 -12.75
C ASN A 240 7.66 23.02 -12.82
N LYS A 241 8.31 23.03 -13.99
CA LYS A 241 9.51 22.23 -14.27
C LYS A 241 10.72 22.55 -13.40
N GLU A 242 10.81 23.76 -12.87
CA GLU A 242 12.02 24.25 -12.20
C GLU A 242 11.98 24.07 -10.68
N GLN A 243 10.79 24.09 -10.06
CA GLN A 243 10.65 24.15 -8.60
C GLN A 243 9.78 23.03 -8.01
N CYS A 244 9.30 22.09 -8.83
CA CYS A 244 8.51 20.96 -8.36
C CYS A 244 9.23 19.64 -8.65
N ASN A 245 9.45 18.84 -7.61
CA ASN A 245 10.09 17.52 -7.72
C ASN A 245 9.15 16.44 -8.30
N HIS A 246 7.89 16.79 -8.57
CA HIS A 246 6.86 15.88 -9.08
C HIS A 246 6.55 16.13 -10.57
N VAL A 247 7.52 16.69 -11.29
CA VAL A 247 7.40 16.95 -12.72
C VAL A 247 7.57 15.63 -13.47
N GLY A 248 6.60 15.30 -14.32
CA GLY A 248 6.58 14.04 -15.08
C GLY A 248 5.77 12.91 -14.43
N GLU A 249 5.37 13.06 -13.16
CA GLU A 249 4.38 12.18 -12.54
C GLU A 249 3.00 12.39 -13.18
N ALA A 250 2.34 11.29 -13.54
CA ALA A 250 1.01 11.32 -14.13
C ALA A 250 -0.04 11.64 -13.07
N PHE A 251 -0.75 12.76 -13.25
CA PHE A 251 -1.85 13.18 -12.40
C PHE A 251 -3.19 12.63 -12.91
N PRO A 252 -4.22 12.56 -12.04
CA PRO A 252 -5.58 12.22 -12.45
C PRO A 252 -6.09 13.09 -13.60
N GLY A 253 -6.96 12.53 -14.45
CA GLY A 253 -7.45 13.18 -15.66
C GLY A 253 -8.35 14.41 -15.41
N ASN A 254 -8.80 14.61 -14.17
CA ASN A 254 -9.54 15.80 -13.74
C ASN A 254 -8.71 16.84 -12.98
N ALA A 255 -7.41 16.58 -12.75
CA ALA A 255 -6.54 17.49 -12.04
C ALA A 255 -6.23 18.74 -12.88
N ARG A 256 -6.55 19.91 -12.34
CA ARG A 256 -6.27 21.24 -12.90
C ARG A 256 -5.03 21.88 -12.30
N PHE A 257 -4.65 21.47 -11.10
CA PHE A 257 -3.49 21.96 -10.36
C PHE A 257 -2.64 20.80 -9.83
N CYS A 258 -1.35 21.05 -9.67
CA CYS A 258 -0.42 20.14 -9.03
C CYS A 258 -0.69 20.10 -7.53
N PRO A 259 -0.92 18.91 -6.94
CA PRO A 259 -1.23 18.79 -5.52
C PRO A 259 -0.05 19.17 -4.61
N TYR A 260 1.17 19.22 -5.13
CA TYR A 260 2.38 19.45 -4.32
C TYR A 260 2.86 20.91 -4.32
N CYS A 261 2.80 21.59 -5.47
CA CYS A 261 3.27 22.98 -5.61
C CYS A 261 2.18 24.01 -5.96
N GLY A 262 0.93 23.57 -6.23
CA GLY A 262 -0.20 24.46 -6.50
C GLY A 262 -0.20 25.13 -7.89
N LYS A 263 0.83 24.92 -8.72
CA LYS A 263 0.85 25.39 -10.11
C LYS A 263 -0.11 24.59 -10.99
N LYS A 264 -0.47 25.12 -12.16
CA LYS A 264 -1.39 24.45 -13.09
C LYS A 264 -0.85 23.07 -13.49
N ALA A 265 -1.77 22.15 -13.76
CA ALA A 265 -1.48 20.91 -14.45
C ALA A 265 -1.60 21.13 -15.96
N THR A 266 -0.90 20.32 -16.76
CA THR A 266 -0.82 20.50 -18.22
C THR A 266 -2.18 20.47 -18.89
N TYR A 267 -3.11 19.62 -18.45
CA TYR A 267 -4.45 19.56 -19.06
C TYR A 267 -5.24 20.86 -18.88
N TYR A 268 -5.09 21.52 -17.73
CA TYR A 268 -5.75 22.80 -17.49
C TYR A 268 -5.03 23.97 -18.17
N GLU A 269 -3.69 23.97 -18.17
CA GLU A 269 -2.92 24.98 -18.87
C GLU A 269 -3.15 24.95 -20.39
N LYS A 270 -3.30 23.76 -20.97
CA LYS A 270 -3.59 23.57 -22.40
C LYS A 270 -5.08 23.69 -22.75
N GLY A 271 -5.95 23.96 -21.77
CA GLY A 271 -7.38 24.15 -21.98
C GLY A 271 -8.17 22.87 -22.28
N TYR A 272 -7.60 21.69 -22.03
CA TYR A 272 -8.31 20.41 -22.16
C TYR A 272 -9.34 20.22 -21.03
N LEU A 273 -9.07 20.83 -19.88
CA LEU A 273 -10.03 20.97 -18.79
C LEU A 273 -10.48 22.42 -18.68
N LYS A 274 -11.79 22.63 -18.55
CA LYS A 274 -12.37 23.93 -18.20
C LYS A 274 -12.16 24.22 -16.71
N GLN A 275 -12.27 25.49 -16.31
CA GLN A 275 -12.37 25.86 -14.89
C GLN A 275 -13.46 25.02 -14.21
N TYR A 276 -13.18 24.52 -13.00
CA TYR A 276 -14.17 23.72 -12.29
C TYR A 276 -15.40 24.56 -11.93
N ASN A 277 -16.58 23.94 -11.97
CA ASN A 277 -17.83 24.50 -11.45
C ASN A 277 -18.34 23.56 -10.35
N LYS A 278 -18.78 24.11 -9.22
CA LYS A 278 -19.34 23.33 -8.11
C LYS A 278 -20.60 22.57 -8.51
N ASN A 279 -21.35 23.07 -9.48
CA ASN A 279 -22.57 22.42 -9.97
C ASN A 279 -22.29 21.14 -10.76
N ASP A 280 -21.05 20.95 -11.22
CA ASP A 280 -20.62 19.75 -11.93
C ASP A 280 -20.14 18.64 -10.96
N ALA A 281 -20.19 18.90 -9.64
CA ALA A 281 -19.73 17.96 -8.64
C ALA A 281 -20.68 16.76 -8.53
N ILE A 282 -20.14 15.56 -8.74
CA ILE A 282 -20.83 14.30 -8.47
C ILE A 282 -20.47 13.90 -7.04
N VAL A 283 -21.46 13.84 -6.16
CA VAL A 283 -21.26 13.44 -4.76
C VAL A 283 -21.59 11.97 -4.62
N ASP A 284 -20.56 11.15 -4.45
CA ASP A 284 -20.73 9.72 -4.18
C ASP A 284 -20.63 9.47 -2.67
N ASP A 285 -21.54 8.63 -2.15
CA ASP A 285 -21.41 8.03 -0.82
C ASP A 285 -20.52 6.78 -0.96
N VAL A 286 -19.34 6.78 -0.33
CA VAL A 286 -18.25 5.81 -0.60
C VAL A 286 -18.52 4.42 0.02
N THR A 287 -19.76 4.11 0.40
CA THR A 287 -20.12 2.91 1.18
C THR A 287 -20.07 1.58 0.40
N ASN A 288 -19.76 1.58 -0.90
CA ASN A 288 -19.77 0.36 -1.73
C ASN A 288 -18.55 0.21 -2.65
N VAL A 289 -17.37 -0.08 -2.09
CA VAL A 289 -16.29 -0.72 -2.86
C VAL A 289 -16.19 -2.18 -2.43
N ALA A 290 -16.99 -3.03 -3.07
CA ALA A 290 -16.90 -4.47 -2.92
C ALA A 290 -15.58 -4.96 -3.53
N PHE A 291 -14.69 -5.49 -2.69
CA PHE A 291 -13.51 -6.22 -3.16
C PHE A 291 -13.92 -7.66 -3.47
N ASN A 292 -13.76 -8.05 -4.74
CA ASN A 292 -14.06 -9.38 -5.25
C ASN A 292 -13.26 -10.45 -4.49
N ALA A 293 -13.97 -11.49 -4.04
CA ALA A 293 -13.44 -12.59 -3.25
C ALA A 293 -12.53 -13.50 -4.09
N ILE A 294 -11.36 -13.85 -3.54
CA ILE A 294 -10.51 -14.94 -4.03
C ILE A 294 -10.92 -16.20 -3.23
N THR A 295 -11.10 -17.32 -3.93
CA THR A 295 -11.67 -18.58 -3.41
C THR A 295 -10.71 -19.37 -2.51
N ASP A 296 -11.31 -20.15 -1.60
CA ASP A 296 -10.79 -20.68 -0.33
C ASP A 296 -9.74 -21.83 -0.42
N ASP A 297 -9.50 -22.44 -1.57
CA ASP A 297 -9.03 -23.85 -1.56
C ASP A 297 -7.50 -24.10 -1.59
N ASP A 298 -6.64 -23.08 -1.67
CA ASP A 298 -5.18 -23.31 -1.79
C ASP A 298 -4.30 -22.54 -0.80
N ILE A 299 -4.84 -22.14 0.37
CA ILE A 299 -4.02 -21.45 1.38
C ILE A 299 -3.86 -22.29 2.65
N PRO A 300 -2.97 -23.30 2.62
CA PRO A 300 -2.46 -23.89 3.83
C PRO A 300 -1.57 -22.87 4.56
N PHE A 301 -1.84 -22.72 5.86
CA PHE A 301 -0.73 -23.03 6.75
C PHE A 301 -0.47 -24.53 6.66
#